data_AF-A0A953PY06-F1
#
_entry.id   AF-A0A953PY06-F1
#
_cell.length_a   1.000
_cell.length_b   1.000
_cell.length_c   1.000
_cell.angle_alpha   90.00
_cell.angle_beta   90.00
_cell.angle_gamma   90.00
#
_symmetry.space_group_name_H-M   'P 1'
#
loop_
_entity.id
_entity.type
_entity.pdbx_description
1 polymer ?
#
loop_
_entity_poly.entity_id
_entity_poly.type
_entity_poly.pdbx_seq_one_letter_code
_entity_poly.pdbx_strand_id
1 'polypeptide(L)'
;MNLGIPEQMSPHRHPDAQRILDKFQDEHMSSLYHFTCIENLPGFSRMQALCSKGTLELAGSWPIPEPGGNDLSHRLDRYNQNWDKVSLNLTPRTPFAYRKKRELHLCFFVISLEPATWDGVVFADCNAASTSDVQRGTGRDGLNLLDFSAVRSRPRPWDRPGWVRPVQAEVLVPNGIPLEYVREVAFVSEASLAEGERLWGPTGHPPFRVSPDIFSDAPGDVTIGFPHVKRIVLTDTVIDKTSVDRDHAHMTRFDRHPGARVTAIASIQALAGTRAEVRWSPVGVQASTEFETSTDYLHWPHILLDQLQTGACSIEYRLNGVRWSTVEFEVV
;
A
#
# COMPACT_ATOMS: atom_id res chain seq x y z
N MET A 1 22.20 -12.43 -15.01
CA MET A 1 21.32 -12.42 -16.19
C MET A 1 20.57 -11.10 -16.17
N ASN A 2 20.80 -10.23 -17.16
CA ASN A 2 19.91 -9.09 -17.38
C ASN A 2 18.55 -9.66 -17.79
N LEU A 3 17.58 -9.67 -16.88
CA LEU A 3 16.19 -9.82 -17.23
C LEU A 3 15.85 -8.52 -17.98
N GLY A 4 15.90 -8.58 -19.31
CA GLY A 4 15.68 -7.43 -20.17
C GLY A 4 14.37 -6.75 -19.78
N ILE A 5 14.48 -5.47 -19.39
CA ILE A 5 13.32 -4.58 -19.34
C ILE A 5 12.74 -4.61 -20.77
N PRO A 6 11.44 -4.90 -20.96
CA PRO A 6 10.84 -4.86 -22.28
C PRO A 6 11.14 -3.51 -22.94
N GLU A 7 11.79 -3.57 -24.11
CA GLU A 7 12.16 -2.41 -24.91
C GLU A 7 10.88 -1.62 -25.27
N GLN A 8 10.85 -0.36 -24.84
CA GLN A 8 9.80 0.66 -25.09
C GLN A 8 8.38 0.36 -24.55
N MET A 9 8.20 0.56 -23.24
CA MET A 9 6.89 0.83 -22.62
C MET A 9 6.42 2.29 -22.82
N SER A 10 6.75 2.92 -23.96
CA SER A 10 6.22 4.24 -24.34
C SER A 10 5.10 4.01 -25.37
N PRO A 11 3.88 3.71 -24.91
CA PRO A 11 2.80 3.34 -25.83
C PRO A 11 2.34 4.53 -26.66
N HIS A 12 1.87 4.22 -27.86
CA HIS A 12 1.16 5.18 -28.69
C HIS A 12 -0.05 5.73 -27.92
N ARG A 13 -0.28 7.04 -28.03
CA ARG A 13 -1.47 7.68 -27.46
C ARG A 13 -2.68 7.38 -28.34
N HIS A 14 -3.82 7.13 -27.71
CA HIS A 14 -5.10 7.00 -28.38
C HIS A 14 -5.47 8.32 -29.10
N PRO A 15 -6.16 8.31 -30.26
CA PRO A 15 -6.57 9.53 -30.96
C PRO A 15 -7.40 10.52 -30.12
N ASP A 16 -8.11 10.02 -29.11
CA ASP A 16 -8.88 10.82 -28.15
C ASP A 16 -8.08 11.30 -26.92
N ALA A 17 -6.76 11.12 -26.88
CA ALA A 17 -5.94 11.41 -25.70
C ALA A 17 -6.22 12.78 -25.07
N GLN A 18 -6.29 13.85 -25.88
CA GLN A 18 -6.59 15.18 -25.36
C GLN A 18 -7.98 15.27 -24.76
N ARG A 19 -9.00 14.68 -25.41
CA ARG A 19 -10.38 14.68 -24.91
C ARG A 19 -10.51 13.92 -23.58
N ILE A 20 -9.72 12.86 -23.41
CA ILE A 20 -9.66 12.09 -22.17
C ILE A 20 -9.11 12.97 -21.04
N LEU A 21 -8.00 13.67 -21.29
CA LEU A 21 -7.40 14.57 -20.31
C LEU A 21 -8.31 15.75 -19.97
N ASP A 22 -8.92 16.39 -20.98
CA ASP A 22 -9.85 17.50 -20.79
C ASP A 22 -11.03 17.07 -19.91
N LYS A 23 -11.60 15.88 -20.18
CA LYS A 23 -12.71 15.35 -19.38
C LYS A 23 -12.31 15.06 -17.93
N PHE A 24 -11.13 14.50 -17.69
CA PHE A 24 -10.64 14.32 -16.31
C PHE A 24 -10.43 15.65 -15.60
N GLN A 25 -9.91 16.66 -16.31
CA GLN A 25 -9.72 18.01 -15.77
C GLN A 25 -11.07 18.67 -15.41
N ASP A 26 -12.07 18.57 -16.29
CA ASP A 26 -13.44 19.06 -16.07
C ASP A 26 -14.09 18.38 -14.85
N GLU A 27 -13.75 17.11 -14.61
CA GLU A 27 -14.19 16.34 -13.46
C GLU A 27 -13.28 16.50 -12.23
N HIS A 28 -12.38 17.49 -12.25
CA HIS A 28 -11.44 17.79 -11.16
C HIS A 28 -10.63 16.59 -10.68
N MET A 29 -10.33 15.66 -11.59
CA MET A 29 -9.46 14.53 -11.34
C MET A 29 -8.02 14.91 -11.67
N SER A 30 -7.11 14.61 -10.76
CA SER A 30 -5.68 14.85 -10.96
C SER A 30 -4.88 13.57 -11.15
N SER A 31 -5.38 12.43 -10.67
CA SER A 31 -4.63 11.18 -10.55
C SER A 31 -5.53 9.95 -10.65
N LEU A 32 -4.93 8.83 -11.00
CA LEU A 32 -5.47 7.48 -10.82
C LEU A 32 -4.76 6.79 -9.65
N TYR A 33 -5.34 5.70 -9.15
CA TYR A 33 -4.86 5.03 -7.95
C TYR A 33 -4.70 3.53 -8.18
N HIS A 34 -3.62 2.95 -7.65
CA HIS A 34 -3.47 1.51 -7.55
C HIS A 34 -3.06 1.17 -6.11
N PHE A 35 -3.88 0.42 -5.39
CA PHE A 35 -3.52 -0.04 -4.05
C PHE A 35 -3.00 -1.47 -4.10
N THR A 36 -2.06 -1.78 -3.22
CA THR A 36 -1.42 -3.09 -3.15
C THR A 36 -0.86 -3.33 -1.76
N CYS A 37 -0.55 -4.58 -1.43
CA CYS A 37 0.17 -4.89 -0.19
C CYS A 37 1.63 -4.44 -0.31
N ILE A 38 2.21 -3.91 0.78
CA ILE A 38 3.62 -3.49 0.79
C ILE A 38 4.60 -4.66 0.50
N GLU A 39 4.20 -5.90 0.76
CA GLU A 39 4.99 -7.10 0.44
C GLU A 39 5.25 -7.26 -1.06
N ASN A 40 4.50 -6.56 -1.92
CA ASN A 40 4.69 -6.56 -3.36
C ASN A 40 5.75 -5.53 -3.84
N LEU A 41 6.17 -4.59 -2.99
CA LEU A 41 7.15 -3.54 -3.34
C LEU A 41 8.47 -4.07 -3.91
N PRO A 42 9.08 -5.17 -3.42
CA PRO A 42 10.29 -5.73 -4.02
C PRO A 42 10.10 -6.11 -5.50
N GLY A 43 8.90 -6.53 -5.90
CA GLY A 43 8.57 -6.86 -7.28
C GLY A 43 8.54 -5.61 -8.16
N PHE A 44 7.89 -4.54 -7.72
CA PHE A 44 7.84 -3.27 -8.46
C PHE A 44 9.22 -2.60 -8.55
N SER A 45 10.02 -2.68 -7.48
CA SER A 45 11.42 -2.26 -7.45
C SER A 45 12.26 -2.98 -8.51
N ARG A 46 12.10 -4.30 -8.64
CA ARG A 46 12.83 -5.11 -9.64
C ARG A 46 12.38 -4.81 -11.07
N MET A 47 11.08 -4.68 -11.28
CA MET A 47 10.50 -4.48 -12.62
C MET A 47 10.59 -3.02 -13.09
N GLN A 48 10.80 -2.07 -12.17
CA GLN A 48 10.74 -0.63 -12.42
C GLN A 48 9.43 -0.19 -13.11
N ALA A 49 8.34 -0.92 -12.84
CA ALA A 49 7.01 -0.67 -13.37
C ALA A 49 5.93 -1.34 -12.49
N LEU A 50 4.71 -0.82 -12.57
CA LEU A 50 3.50 -1.56 -12.18
C LEU A 50 3.13 -2.49 -13.34
N CYS A 51 3.30 -3.79 -13.18
CA CYS A 51 3.06 -4.77 -14.23
C CYS A 51 1.70 -5.47 -14.07
N SER A 52 1.06 -5.78 -15.19
CA SER A 52 -0.09 -6.67 -15.26
C SER A 52 0.29 -8.09 -14.85
N LYS A 53 -0.72 -8.90 -14.52
CA LYS A 53 -0.52 -10.31 -14.14
C LYS A 53 0.13 -11.10 -15.28
N GLY A 54 -0.29 -10.86 -16.51
CA GLY A 54 0.29 -11.48 -17.70
C GLY A 54 1.76 -11.08 -17.92
N THR A 55 2.09 -9.79 -17.75
CA THR A 55 3.49 -9.34 -17.83
C THR A 55 4.35 -9.99 -16.74
N LEU A 56 3.84 -10.13 -15.51
CA LEU A 56 4.54 -10.82 -14.42
C LEU A 56 4.71 -12.32 -14.69
N GLU A 57 3.69 -12.96 -15.28
CA GLU A 57 3.72 -14.37 -15.69
C GLU A 57 4.79 -14.62 -16.76
N LEU A 58 4.83 -13.78 -17.80
CA LEU A 58 5.86 -13.85 -18.85
C LEU A 58 7.27 -13.61 -18.30
N ALA A 59 7.42 -12.75 -17.29
CA ALA A 59 8.69 -12.49 -16.62
C ALA A 59 9.08 -13.54 -15.56
N GLY A 60 8.28 -14.60 -15.39
CA GLY A 60 8.52 -15.65 -14.37
C GLY A 60 8.45 -15.13 -12.93
N SER A 61 7.75 -14.02 -12.70
CA SER A 61 7.62 -13.34 -11.40
C SER A 61 6.20 -13.39 -10.82
N TRP A 62 5.29 -14.13 -11.47
CA TRP A 62 3.96 -14.45 -10.96
C TRP A 62 3.94 -15.83 -10.27
N PRO A 63 3.20 -16.02 -9.17
CA PRO A 63 2.47 -14.99 -8.42
C PRO A 63 3.42 -14.12 -7.59
N ILE A 64 3.04 -12.85 -7.43
CA ILE A 64 3.64 -11.97 -6.41
C ILE A 64 3.12 -12.39 -5.02
N PRO A 65 3.76 -11.95 -3.91
CA PRO A 65 3.37 -12.37 -2.55
C PRO A 65 1.88 -12.17 -2.24
N GLU A 66 1.32 -11.03 -2.63
CA GLU A 66 -0.08 -10.67 -2.38
C GLU A 66 -0.76 -10.18 -3.67
N PRO A 67 -1.13 -11.09 -4.60
CA PRO A 67 -1.57 -10.74 -5.95
C PRO A 67 -2.93 -10.03 -6.03
N GLY A 68 -3.66 -9.98 -4.92
CA GLY A 68 -5.05 -9.53 -4.88
C GLY A 68 -6.01 -10.47 -5.64
N GLY A 69 -7.31 -10.34 -5.37
CA GLY A 69 -8.32 -11.25 -5.91
C GLY A 69 -8.22 -12.67 -5.34
N ASN A 70 -9.10 -13.55 -5.81
CA ASN A 70 -9.12 -14.98 -5.52
C ASN A 70 -9.14 -15.76 -6.85
N ASP A 71 -9.13 -17.09 -6.80
CA ASP A 71 -9.13 -17.95 -8.00
C ASP A 71 -10.26 -17.60 -8.98
N LEU A 72 -11.45 -17.28 -8.48
CA LEU A 72 -12.57 -16.86 -9.32
C LEU A 72 -12.26 -15.55 -10.03
N SER A 73 -11.78 -14.53 -9.32
CA SER A 73 -11.37 -13.25 -9.89
C SER A 73 -10.26 -13.42 -10.93
N HIS A 74 -9.30 -14.31 -10.70
CA HIS A 74 -8.22 -14.59 -11.67
C HIS A 74 -8.75 -15.27 -12.93
N ARG A 75 -9.69 -16.21 -12.80
CA ARG A 75 -10.38 -16.80 -13.97
C ARG A 75 -11.18 -15.76 -14.75
N LEU A 76 -11.88 -14.87 -14.05
CA LEU A 76 -12.63 -13.78 -14.67
C LEU A 76 -11.72 -12.78 -15.37
N ASP A 77 -10.54 -12.47 -14.81
CA ASP A 77 -9.56 -11.63 -15.49
C ASP A 77 -9.07 -12.24 -16.79
N ARG A 78 -8.83 -13.55 -16.85
CA ARG A 78 -8.47 -14.23 -18.10
C ARG A 78 -9.64 -14.24 -19.09
N TYR A 79 -10.84 -14.58 -18.63
CA TYR A 79 -12.05 -14.62 -19.46
C TYR A 79 -12.39 -13.25 -20.06
N ASN A 80 -12.29 -12.18 -19.26
CA ASN A 80 -12.57 -10.80 -19.65
C ASN A 80 -11.37 -10.11 -20.33
N GLN A 81 -10.27 -10.82 -20.60
CA GLN A 81 -9.06 -10.26 -21.22
C GLN A 81 -8.46 -9.08 -20.42
N ASN A 82 -8.54 -9.14 -19.09
CA ASN A 82 -7.91 -8.20 -18.16
C ASN A 82 -6.54 -8.70 -17.67
N TRP A 83 -6.20 -9.96 -17.92
CA TRP A 83 -4.96 -10.58 -17.42
C TRP A 83 -3.70 -9.77 -17.78
N ASP A 84 -3.67 -9.23 -19.00
CA ASP A 84 -2.58 -8.41 -19.54
C ASP A 84 -2.81 -6.90 -19.31
N LYS A 85 -3.61 -6.51 -18.32
CA LYS A 85 -3.89 -5.12 -17.98
C LYS A 85 -3.64 -4.84 -16.49
N VAL A 86 -3.12 -3.65 -16.20
CA VAL A 86 -3.05 -3.08 -14.85
C VAL A 86 -4.38 -2.41 -14.56
N SER A 87 -5.03 -2.80 -13.46
CA SER A 87 -6.25 -2.12 -13.00
C SER A 87 -5.91 -0.90 -12.14
N LEU A 88 -6.43 0.25 -12.57
CA LEU A 88 -6.35 1.51 -11.83
C LEU A 88 -7.75 1.95 -11.41
N ASN A 89 -7.88 2.44 -10.19
CA ASN A 89 -9.10 3.03 -9.66
C ASN A 89 -9.11 4.54 -9.87
N LEU A 90 -10.31 5.09 -10.07
CA LEU A 90 -10.55 6.53 -10.18
C LEU A 90 -10.51 7.24 -8.80
N THR A 91 -10.54 6.47 -7.71
CA THR A 91 -10.53 6.95 -6.33
C THR A 91 -9.83 5.94 -5.41
N PRO A 92 -9.13 6.38 -4.35
CA PRO A 92 -8.55 5.45 -3.38
C PRO A 92 -9.59 4.85 -2.41
N ARG A 93 -10.85 5.35 -2.46
CA ARG A 93 -11.93 4.98 -1.56
C ARG A 93 -12.86 3.92 -2.18
N THR A 94 -12.29 2.81 -2.62
CA THR A 94 -13.10 1.69 -3.13
C THR A 94 -13.57 0.81 -1.98
N PRO A 95 -14.75 0.16 -2.08
CA PRO A 95 -15.21 -0.82 -1.10
C PRO A 95 -14.20 -1.95 -0.87
N PHE A 96 -13.46 -2.34 -1.91
CA PHE A 96 -12.43 -3.36 -1.80
C PHE A 96 -11.22 -2.89 -0.98
N ALA A 97 -10.75 -1.66 -1.20
CA ALA A 97 -9.67 -1.09 -0.40
C ALA A 97 -10.08 -0.94 1.06
N TYR A 98 -11.32 -0.50 1.34
CA TYR A 98 -11.87 -0.41 2.70
C TYR A 98 -11.76 -1.74 3.46
N ARG A 99 -12.14 -2.85 2.83
CA ARG A 99 -11.97 -4.19 3.43
C ARG A 99 -10.50 -4.54 3.61
N LYS A 100 -9.68 -4.36 2.56
CA LYS A 100 -8.28 -4.82 2.56
C LYS A 100 -7.37 -4.08 3.52
N LYS A 101 -7.62 -2.79 3.78
CA LYS A 101 -6.88 -2.00 4.80
C LYS A 101 -6.93 -2.59 6.21
N ARG A 102 -7.95 -3.42 6.52
CA ARG A 102 -8.11 -4.11 7.81
C ARG A 102 -7.42 -5.48 7.86
N GLU A 103 -7.10 -6.04 6.70
CA GLU A 103 -6.54 -7.39 6.55
C GLU A 103 -5.04 -7.36 6.23
N LEU A 104 -4.58 -6.30 5.54
CA LEU A 104 -3.25 -6.20 4.97
C LEU A 104 -2.64 -4.82 5.23
N HIS A 105 -1.32 -4.76 5.21
CA HIS A 105 -0.57 -3.51 5.20
C HIS A 105 -0.48 -2.99 3.76
N LEU A 106 -1.33 -2.01 3.44
CA LEU A 106 -1.43 -1.47 2.09
C LEU A 106 -0.57 -0.22 1.88
N CYS A 107 -0.17 -0.01 0.63
CA CYS A 107 0.27 1.29 0.09
C CYS A 107 -0.56 1.65 -1.15
N PHE A 108 -0.51 2.91 -1.57
CA PHE A 108 -1.23 3.41 -2.76
C PHE A 108 -0.26 4.09 -3.72
N PHE A 109 -0.19 3.61 -4.95
CA PHE A 109 0.46 4.31 -6.06
C PHE A 109 -0.50 5.39 -6.57
N VAL A 110 -0.05 6.64 -6.54
CA VAL A 110 -0.75 7.80 -7.12
C VAL A 110 -0.16 8.07 -8.48
N ILE A 111 -0.93 7.78 -9.52
CA ILE A 111 -0.46 7.73 -10.91
C ILE A 111 -1.00 8.95 -11.65
N SER A 112 -0.18 9.55 -12.49
CA SER A 112 -0.62 10.60 -13.41
C SER A 112 -1.75 10.12 -14.32
N LEU A 113 -2.46 11.04 -14.97
CA LEU A 113 -3.56 10.68 -15.89
C LEU A 113 -3.07 10.19 -17.25
N GLU A 114 -1.79 10.41 -17.59
CA GLU A 114 -1.25 10.10 -18.91
C GLU A 114 -1.42 8.62 -19.31
N PRO A 115 -1.20 7.62 -18.44
CA PRO A 115 -1.46 6.22 -18.75
C PRO A 115 -2.90 5.90 -19.19
N ALA A 116 -3.88 6.72 -18.80
CA ALA A 116 -5.27 6.55 -19.26
C ALA A 116 -5.49 6.95 -20.72
N THR A 117 -4.51 7.62 -21.34
CA THR A 117 -4.58 8.12 -22.72
C THR A 117 -3.94 7.17 -23.73
N TRP A 118 -3.34 6.08 -23.25
CA TRP A 118 -2.62 5.13 -24.09
C TRP A 118 -3.58 4.32 -24.96
N ASP A 119 -3.08 3.89 -26.11
CA ASP A 119 -3.81 2.97 -26.97
C ASP A 119 -4.03 1.63 -26.26
N GLY A 120 -5.19 1.00 -26.53
CA GLY A 120 -5.60 -0.24 -25.86
C GLY A 120 -6.09 -0.09 -24.41
N VAL A 121 -6.13 1.13 -23.84
CA VAL A 121 -6.76 1.39 -22.54
C VAL A 121 -8.26 1.13 -22.63
N VAL A 122 -8.78 0.41 -21.63
CA VAL A 122 -10.21 0.11 -21.51
C VAL A 122 -10.75 0.75 -20.23
N PHE A 123 -11.85 1.50 -20.36
CA PHE A 123 -12.64 2.00 -19.25
C PHE A 123 -13.76 1.01 -18.94
N ALA A 124 -13.94 0.66 -17.67
CA ALA A 124 -15.03 -0.19 -17.19
C ALA A 124 -15.89 0.57 -16.18
N ASP A 125 -17.22 0.47 -16.31
CA ASP A 125 -18.19 1.18 -15.46
C ASP A 125 -18.25 0.67 -14.01
N CYS A 126 -17.61 -0.47 -13.74
CA CYS A 126 -17.43 -1.05 -12.41
C CYS A 126 -16.20 -1.97 -12.39
N ASN A 127 -16.10 -2.82 -11.36
CA ASN A 127 -15.02 -3.81 -11.27
C ASN A 127 -15.01 -4.72 -12.51
N ALA A 128 -13.90 -4.74 -13.24
CA ALA A 128 -13.80 -5.44 -14.52
C ALA A 128 -13.78 -6.97 -14.39
N ALA A 129 -13.60 -7.50 -13.18
CA ALA A 129 -13.70 -8.92 -12.84
C ALA A 129 -15.05 -9.25 -12.17
N SER A 130 -16.10 -8.46 -12.43
CA SER A 130 -17.46 -8.75 -11.97
C SER A 130 -18.12 -9.87 -12.78
N THR A 131 -19.00 -10.63 -12.14
CA THR A 131 -19.91 -11.59 -12.79
C THR A 131 -21.18 -10.95 -13.34
N SER A 132 -21.39 -9.65 -13.11
CA SER A 132 -22.51 -8.88 -13.67
C SER A 132 -22.18 -8.33 -15.05
N ASP A 133 -23.19 -7.85 -15.78
CA ASP A 133 -22.98 -7.17 -17.06
C ASP A 133 -22.13 -5.90 -16.84
N VAL A 134 -20.85 -5.95 -17.23
CA VAL A 134 -19.90 -4.83 -17.15
C VAL A 134 -19.91 -4.09 -18.48
N GLN A 135 -20.15 -2.78 -18.46
CA GLN A 135 -20.00 -1.95 -19.65
C GLN A 135 -18.53 -1.55 -19.78
N ARG A 136 -18.00 -1.71 -21.00
CA ARG A 136 -16.59 -1.45 -21.30
C ARG A 136 -16.45 -0.75 -22.63
N GLY A 137 -15.47 0.14 -22.73
CA GLY A 137 -15.16 0.82 -23.97
C GLY A 137 -13.75 1.42 -23.96
N THR A 138 -13.30 1.85 -25.12
CA THR A 138 -12.03 2.56 -25.31
C THR A 138 -12.30 4.03 -25.65
N GLY A 139 -11.25 4.87 -25.58
CA GLY A 139 -11.34 6.25 -26.02
C GLY A 139 -12.44 7.05 -25.32
N ARG A 140 -13.07 7.96 -26.07
CA ARG A 140 -14.17 8.79 -25.57
C ARG A 140 -15.40 7.97 -25.15
N ASP A 141 -15.74 6.93 -25.90
CA ASP A 141 -16.95 6.15 -25.65
C ASP A 141 -16.84 5.37 -24.34
N GLY A 142 -15.68 4.77 -24.07
CA GLY A 142 -15.40 4.13 -22.78
C GLY A 142 -15.42 5.13 -21.62
N LEU A 143 -14.82 6.31 -21.82
CA LEU A 143 -14.78 7.34 -20.79
C LEU A 143 -16.18 7.82 -20.39
N ASN A 144 -17.12 7.87 -21.34
CA ASN A 144 -18.51 8.27 -21.11
C ASN A 144 -19.30 7.24 -20.28
N LEU A 145 -18.78 6.03 -20.08
CA LEU A 145 -19.40 5.02 -19.21
C LEU A 145 -19.19 5.32 -17.73
N LEU A 146 -18.22 6.19 -17.40
CA LEU A 146 -17.83 6.46 -16.03
C LEU A 146 -18.78 7.47 -15.37
N ASP A 147 -19.33 7.12 -14.22
CA ASP A 147 -20.08 8.06 -13.39
C ASP A 147 -19.12 8.82 -12.48
N PHE A 148 -18.59 9.93 -13.00
CA PHE A 148 -17.68 10.81 -12.27
C PHE A 148 -18.35 11.50 -11.08
N SER A 149 -19.66 11.78 -11.16
CA SER A 149 -20.42 12.32 -10.03
C SER A 149 -20.41 11.33 -8.88
N ALA A 150 -20.53 10.03 -9.21
CA ALA A 150 -20.30 9.00 -8.23
C ALA A 150 -18.84 9.06 -7.74
N VAL A 151 -17.83 8.79 -8.56
CA VAL A 151 -16.42 8.80 -8.10
C VAL A 151 -16.05 9.99 -7.17
N ARG A 152 -16.57 11.19 -7.46
CA ARG A 152 -16.36 12.41 -6.67
C ARG A 152 -17.11 12.52 -5.34
N SER A 153 -18.28 11.91 -5.14
CA SER A 153 -18.98 12.08 -3.86
C SER A 153 -18.38 11.27 -2.70
N ARG A 154 -17.32 10.49 -2.95
CA ARG A 154 -16.46 9.84 -1.94
C ARG A 154 -17.18 9.10 -0.79
N PRO A 155 -18.28 8.36 -1.00
CA PRO A 155 -19.06 7.90 0.12
C PRO A 155 -18.49 6.62 0.70
N ARG A 156 -18.99 6.32 1.89
CA ARG A 156 -18.72 5.10 2.63
C ARG A 156 -19.46 3.93 1.98
N PRO A 157 -18.97 2.69 2.15
CA PRO A 157 -19.59 1.50 1.57
C PRO A 157 -21.08 1.31 1.88
N TRP A 158 -21.59 1.91 2.97
CA TRP A 158 -22.99 1.82 3.42
C TRP A 158 -23.84 3.07 3.16
N ASP A 159 -23.31 4.12 2.51
CA ASP A 159 -23.98 5.42 2.47
C ASP A 159 -25.20 5.48 1.54
N ARG A 160 -25.19 4.80 0.38
CA ARG A 160 -26.26 4.92 -0.62
C ARG A 160 -26.48 3.66 -1.48
N PRO A 161 -27.75 3.22 -1.67
CA PRO A 161 -28.10 2.25 -2.70
C PRO A 161 -27.67 2.72 -4.09
N GLY A 162 -27.20 1.82 -4.94
CA GLY A 162 -26.80 2.10 -6.34
C GLY A 162 -25.39 2.69 -6.51
N TRP A 163 -24.73 3.08 -5.41
CA TRP A 163 -23.45 3.76 -5.44
C TRP A 163 -22.23 2.84 -5.62
N VAL A 164 -22.28 1.68 -4.97
CA VAL A 164 -21.13 0.77 -4.79
C VAL A 164 -20.54 0.33 -6.12
N ARG A 165 -21.37 0.19 -7.17
CA ARG A 165 -20.94 -0.24 -8.50
C ARG A 165 -20.09 0.84 -9.20
N PRO A 166 -20.57 2.09 -9.38
CA PRO A 166 -19.79 3.18 -9.97
C PRO A 166 -18.41 3.48 -9.36
N VAL A 167 -18.25 3.46 -8.03
CA VAL A 167 -16.93 3.76 -7.41
C VAL A 167 -15.91 2.65 -7.57
N GLN A 168 -16.33 1.50 -8.06
CA GLN A 168 -15.44 0.42 -8.44
C GLN A 168 -15.06 0.48 -9.91
N ALA A 169 -15.45 1.52 -10.65
CA ALA A 169 -15.01 1.72 -12.03
C ALA A 169 -13.47 1.73 -12.13
N GLU A 170 -12.98 1.15 -13.22
CA GLU A 170 -11.56 0.89 -13.43
C GLU A 170 -11.08 1.44 -14.78
N VAL A 171 -9.84 1.92 -14.79
CA VAL A 171 -9.07 2.20 -16.00
C VAL A 171 -8.06 1.07 -16.16
N LEU A 172 -8.24 0.26 -17.19
CA LEU A 172 -7.42 -0.93 -17.44
C LEU A 172 -6.34 -0.58 -18.47
N VAL A 173 -5.10 -0.47 -17.99
CA VAL A 173 -3.94 -0.05 -18.79
C VAL A 173 -3.16 -1.28 -19.29
N PRO A 174 -2.87 -1.41 -20.58
CA PRO A 174 -2.21 -2.61 -21.10
C PRO A 174 -0.78 -2.79 -20.59
N ASN A 175 -0.39 -4.05 -20.38
CA ASN A 175 0.95 -4.52 -20.01
C ASN A 175 1.46 -4.00 -18.67
N GLY A 176 1.91 -2.76 -18.61
CA GLY A 176 2.45 -2.18 -17.38
C GLY A 176 2.61 -0.67 -17.49
N ILE A 177 2.85 -0.04 -16.34
CA ILE A 177 3.02 1.41 -16.20
C ILE A 177 4.41 1.67 -15.62
N PRO A 178 5.33 2.29 -16.38
CA PRO A 178 6.64 2.66 -15.86
C PRO A 178 6.53 3.57 -14.64
N LEU A 179 7.47 3.47 -13.71
CA LEU A 179 7.42 4.23 -12.45
C LEU A 179 7.53 5.74 -12.63
N GLU A 180 8.00 6.24 -13.78
CA GLU A 180 8.01 7.68 -14.09
C GLU A 180 6.60 8.31 -14.13
N TYR A 181 5.54 7.51 -14.36
CA TYR A 181 4.16 7.98 -14.32
C TYR A 181 3.57 7.96 -12.90
N VAL A 182 4.26 7.36 -11.94
CA VAL A 182 3.88 7.34 -10.52
C VAL A 182 4.39 8.62 -9.88
N ARG A 183 3.48 9.49 -9.46
CA ARG A 183 3.82 10.76 -8.81
C ARG A 183 4.32 10.56 -7.39
N GLU A 184 3.70 9.62 -6.69
CA GLU A 184 4.09 9.21 -5.34
C GLU A 184 3.54 7.83 -5.00
N VAL A 185 4.15 7.20 -4.00
CA VAL A 185 3.58 6.06 -3.28
C VAL A 185 3.21 6.54 -1.88
N ALA A 186 1.93 6.47 -1.57
CA ALA A 186 1.36 6.90 -0.32
C ALA A 186 1.33 5.78 0.71
N PHE A 187 1.75 6.12 1.92
CA PHE A 187 1.78 5.28 3.12
C PHE A 187 0.93 5.91 4.22
N VAL A 188 0.41 5.10 5.12
CA VAL A 188 -0.52 5.56 6.17
C VAL A 188 0.20 6.31 7.30
N SER A 189 1.48 6.03 7.51
CA SER A 189 2.26 6.53 8.63
C SER A 189 3.78 6.51 8.36
N GLU A 190 4.56 7.11 9.24
CA GLU A 190 6.03 7.08 9.17
C GLU A 190 6.58 5.65 9.26
N ALA A 191 6.05 4.82 10.16
CA ALA A 191 6.47 3.42 10.28
C ALA A 191 6.15 2.61 9.02
N SER A 192 4.98 2.88 8.41
CA SER A 192 4.56 2.25 7.15
C SER A 192 5.47 2.65 5.99
N LEU A 193 5.85 3.93 5.91
CA LEU A 193 6.79 4.43 4.90
C LEU A 193 8.18 3.82 5.08
N ALA A 194 8.72 3.81 6.29
CA ALA A 194 10.04 3.24 6.57
C ALA A 194 10.11 1.75 6.22
N GLU A 195 9.05 0.99 6.50
CA GLU A 195 8.94 -0.41 6.08
C GLU A 195 8.85 -0.53 4.55
N GLY A 196 8.13 0.39 3.90
CA GLY A 196 8.09 0.51 2.46
C GLY A 196 9.47 0.72 1.84
N GLU A 197 10.26 1.65 2.36
CA GLU A 197 11.64 1.91 1.91
C GLU A 197 12.53 0.68 2.09
N ARG A 198 12.44 0.02 3.26
CA ARG A 198 13.18 -1.21 3.54
C ARG A 198 12.85 -2.33 2.55
N LEU A 199 11.57 -2.53 2.24
CA LEU A 199 11.12 -3.54 1.27
C LEU A 199 11.45 -3.16 -0.17
N TRP A 200 11.42 -1.88 -0.52
CA TRP A 200 11.81 -1.42 -1.85
C TRP A 200 13.29 -1.67 -2.13
N GLY A 201 14.12 -1.45 -1.11
CA GLY A 201 15.57 -1.59 -1.19
C GLY A 201 16.25 -0.36 -1.84
N PRO A 202 17.52 -0.50 -2.24
CA PRO A 202 18.38 0.65 -2.60
C PRO A 202 18.14 1.21 -4.03
N THR A 203 17.17 0.67 -4.78
CA THR A 203 16.89 1.12 -6.14
C THR A 203 16.10 2.43 -6.11
N GLY A 204 16.14 3.19 -7.22
CA GLY A 204 15.29 4.36 -7.36
C GLY A 204 13.81 4.00 -7.23
N HIS A 205 13.07 4.81 -6.48
CA HIS A 205 11.62 4.74 -6.35
C HIS A 205 10.97 6.11 -6.61
N PRO A 206 9.69 6.14 -7.00
CA PRO A 206 8.89 7.35 -6.94
C PRO A 206 8.89 7.94 -5.53
N PRO A 207 8.61 9.24 -5.35
CA PRO A 207 8.53 9.85 -4.02
C PRO A 207 7.62 9.06 -3.07
N PHE A 208 8.13 8.64 -1.92
CA PHE A 208 7.30 8.04 -0.87
C PHE A 208 6.79 9.13 0.05
N ARG A 209 5.51 9.07 0.43
CA ARG A 209 4.88 10.08 1.30
C ARG A 209 3.96 9.46 2.32
N VAL A 210 3.88 10.10 3.48
CA VAL A 210 2.85 9.83 4.49
C VAL A 210 1.60 10.64 4.11
N SER A 211 0.56 9.95 3.66
CA SER A 211 -0.69 10.56 3.17
C SER A 211 -1.91 9.86 3.79
N PRO A 212 -2.17 10.06 5.10
CA PRO A 212 -3.20 9.32 5.84
C PRO A 212 -4.62 9.58 5.32
N ASP A 213 -4.85 10.69 4.62
CA ASP A 213 -6.14 11.03 4.01
C ASP A 213 -6.54 10.06 2.87
N ILE A 214 -5.59 9.44 2.18
CA ILE A 214 -5.84 8.38 1.19
C ILE A 214 -6.33 7.09 1.88
N PHE A 215 -5.92 6.90 3.13
CA PHE A 215 -6.27 5.74 3.95
C PHE A 215 -7.57 5.93 4.71
N SER A 216 -8.01 7.17 4.93
CA SER A 216 -9.28 7.51 5.60
C SER A 216 -10.49 6.73 5.07
N ASP A 217 -11.40 6.40 5.99
CA ASP A 217 -12.66 5.75 5.68
C ASP A 217 -13.77 6.73 5.29
N ALA A 218 -13.58 8.04 5.54
CA ALA A 218 -14.57 9.08 5.28
C ALA A 218 -13.96 10.35 4.66
N PRO A 219 -14.69 11.11 3.82
CA PRO A 219 -14.20 12.36 3.24
C PRO A 219 -14.05 13.45 4.28
N GLY A 220 -12.91 14.16 4.26
CA GLY A 220 -12.68 15.32 5.14
C GLY A 220 -12.40 14.95 6.60
N ASP A 221 -12.40 13.65 6.91
CA ASP A 221 -11.99 13.11 8.20
C ASP A 221 -10.70 12.30 7.97
N VAL A 222 -9.62 12.64 8.67
CA VAL A 222 -8.34 11.91 8.59
C VAL A 222 -8.36 10.69 9.51
N THR A 223 -9.50 10.39 10.15
CA THR A 223 -9.64 9.21 11.01
C THR A 223 -9.41 7.93 10.21
N ILE A 224 -8.41 7.16 10.66
CA ILE A 224 -8.06 5.86 10.11
C ILE A 224 -8.77 4.79 10.93
N GLY A 225 -9.76 4.13 10.34
CA GLY A 225 -10.63 3.15 11.02
C GLY A 225 -10.06 1.73 11.10
N PHE A 226 -8.73 1.59 11.13
CA PHE A 226 -8.04 0.30 11.27
C PHE A 226 -6.72 0.44 12.07
N PRO A 227 -6.27 -0.63 12.74
CA PRO A 227 -5.04 -0.59 13.54
C PRO A 227 -3.81 -0.41 12.65
N HIS A 228 -2.90 0.47 13.07
CA HIS A 228 -1.62 0.68 12.38
C HIS A 228 -0.56 1.23 13.34
N VAL A 229 0.70 0.97 13.02
CA VAL A 229 1.83 1.59 13.74
C VAL A 229 2.11 2.95 13.13
N LYS A 230 2.14 4.01 13.95
CA LYS A 230 2.44 5.38 13.51
C LYS A 230 3.94 5.60 13.35
N ARG A 231 4.71 5.26 14.38
CA ARG A 231 6.18 5.44 14.45
C ARG A 231 6.81 4.42 15.39
N ILE A 232 8.05 4.03 15.13
CA ILE A 232 8.89 3.26 16.07
C ILE A 232 10.20 4.00 16.32
N VAL A 233 10.58 4.14 17.58
CA VAL A 233 11.87 4.67 18.02
C VAL A 233 12.59 3.62 18.85
N LEU A 234 13.86 3.35 18.56
CA LEU A 234 14.69 2.51 19.42
C LEU A 234 15.54 3.41 20.33
N THR A 235 15.64 3.07 21.60
CA THR A 235 16.42 3.79 22.61
C THR A 235 17.01 2.83 23.64
N ASP A 236 18.11 3.19 24.26
CA ASP A 236 18.72 2.48 25.38
C ASP A 236 18.10 2.88 26.74
N THR A 237 17.26 3.92 26.73
CA THR A 237 16.65 4.48 27.93
C THR A 237 15.68 3.49 28.56
N VAL A 238 15.67 3.47 29.90
CA VAL A 238 14.67 2.72 30.68
C VAL A 238 13.35 3.47 30.64
N ILE A 239 12.36 2.88 29.95
CA ILE A 239 11.05 3.50 29.76
C ILE A 239 10.04 3.00 30.79
N ASP A 240 9.28 3.93 31.36
CA ASP A 240 8.13 3.69 32.22
C ASP A 240 6.98 4.65 31.86
N LYS A 241 5.86 4.55 32.60
CA LYS A 241 4.66 5.36 32.36
C LYS A 241 4.89 6.88 32.48
N THR A 242 5.96 7.32 33.12
CA THR A 242 6.30 8.74 33.33
C THR A 242 7.32 9.28 32.32
N SER A 243 7.97 8.40 31.57
CA SER A 243 9.01 8.74 30.60
C SER A 243 8.65 8.39 29.14
N VAL A 244 7.65 7.53 28.91
CA VAL A 244 7.28 7.05 27.57
C VAL A 244 6.86 8.17 26.60
N ASP A 245 6.20 9.21 27.10
CA ASP A 245 5.70 10.33 26.29
C ASP A 245 6.78 11.40 25.99
N ARG A 246 8.01 11.24 26.49
CA ARG A 246 9.10 12.19 26.24
C ARG A 246 9.68 11.98 24.83
N ASP A 247 10.40 12.99 24.33
CA ASP A 247 11.17 12.83 23.11
C ASP A 247 12.40 11.94 23.36
N HIS A 248 12.47 10.85 22.60
CA HIS A 248 13.59 9.91 22.62
C HIS A 248 14.31 9.93 21.28
N ALA A 249 15.63 9.97 21.31
CA ALA A 249 16.44 9.85 20.11
C ALA A 249 16.38 8.41 19.57
N HIS A 250 16.20 8.27 18.27
CA HIS A 250 16.29 6.96 17.61
C HIS A 250 17.76 6.52 17.51
N MET A 251 18.05 5.32 17.99
CA MET A 251 19.37 4.71 17.98
C MET A 251 19.37 3.45 17.09
N THR A 252 20.42 3.30 16.29
CA THR A 252 20.64 2.12 15.44
C THR A 252 21.85 1.30 15.90
N ARG A 253 22.50 1.69 16.99
CA ARG A 253 23.68 1.03 17.55
C ARG A 253 23.65 1.08 19.08
N PHE A 254 23.95 -0.05 19.71
CA PHE A 254 23.83 -0.24 21.16
C PHE A 254 25.06 -0.93 21.72
N ASP A 255 25.74 -0.30 22.68
CA ASP A 255 26.94 -0.82 23.33
C ASP A 255 26.60 -1.76 24.50
N ARG A 256 27.26 -2.91 24.56
CA ARG A 256 27.05 -3.88 25.64
C ARG A 256 27.70 -3.42 26.95
N HIS A 257 26.87 -3.33 28.00
CA HIS A 257 27.31 -3.22 29.39
C HIS A 257 26.29 -3.89 30.33
N PRO A 258 26.64 -4.19 31.59
CA PRO A 258 25.70 -4.80 32.54
C PRO A 258 24.40 -4.00 32.64
N GLY A 259 23.27 -4.68 32.40
CA GLY A 259 21.92 -4.08 32.45
C GLY A 259 21.52 -3.27 31.21
N ALA A 260 22.37 -3.18 30.19
CA ALA A 260 22.04 -2.53 28.92
C ALA A 260 20.85 -3.22 28.23
N ARG A 261 20.03 -2.42 27.56
CA ARG A 261 18.81 -2.90 26.89
C ARG A 261 18.57 -2.13 25.60
N VAL A 262 17.76 -2.70 24.73
CA VAL A 262 17.07 -1.96 23.67
C VAL A 262 15.60 -1.88 24.04
N THR A 263 15.05 -0.69 24.03
CA THR A 263 13.61 -0.44 24.17
C THR A 263 13.09 0.12 22.84
N ALA A 264 12.04 -0.47 22.31
CA ALA A 264 11.35 0.07 21.14
C ALA A 264 10.08 0.77 21.58
N ILE A 265 9.97 2.09 21.38
CA ILE A 265 8.78 2.88 21.66
C ILE A 265 7.96 2.96 20.37
N ALA A 266 6.86 2.22 20.32
CA ALA A 266 5.92 2.20 19.21
C ALA A 266 4.70 3.06 19.53
N SER A 267 4.47 4.10 18.72
CA SER A 267 3.20 4.85 18.69
C SER A 267 2.23 4.14 17.76
N ILE A 268 1.02 3.85 18.24
CA ILE A 268 0.09 2.92 17.59
C ILE A 268 -1.32 3.49 17.67
N GLN A 269 -2.05 3.47 16.55
CA GLN A 269 -3.51 3.51 16.59
C GLN A 269 -4.00 2.07 16.71
N ALA A 270 -4.74 1.76 17.77
CA ALA A 270 -5.33 0.43 17.94
C ALA A 270 -6.87 0.53 17.98
N LEU A 271 -7.51 -0.59 17.64
CA LEU A 271 -8.91 -0.86 17.96
C LEU A 271 -8.97 -1.85 19.13
N ALA A 272 -10.07 -1.86 19.88
CA ALA A 272 -10.30 -2.89 20.90
C ALA A 272 -10.12 -4.31 20.31
N GLY A 273 -9.36 -5.17 21.00
CA GLY A 273 -8.99 -6.51 20.56
C GLY A 273 -7.81 -6.57 19.57
N THR A 274 -7.18 -5.44 19.25
CA THR A 274 -5.95 -5.45 18.43
C THR A 274 -4.83 -6.12 19.22
N ARG A 275 -4.17 -7.10 18.59
CA ARG A 275 -3.03 -7.80 19.18
C ARG A 275 -1.72 -7.34 18.56
N ALA A 276 -0.85 -6.73 19.37
CA ALA A 276 0.54 -6.50 19.02
C ALA A 276 1.38 -7.77 19.24
N GLU A 277 2.30 -8.02 18.32
CA GLU A 277 3.37 -9.00 18.46
C GLU A 277 4.70 -8.33 18.09
N VAL A 278 5.70 -8.56 18.93
CA VAL A 278 7.04 -7.99 18.77
C VAL A 278 8.02 -9.13 18.73
N ARG A 279 8.85 -9.20 17.69
CA ARG A 279 9.85 -10.28 17.53
C ARG A 279 11.23 -9.69 17.42
N TRP A 280 12.13 -10.16 18.28
CA TRP A 280 13.54 -9.77 18.28
C TRP A 280 14.36 -10.84 17.58
N SER A 281 15.09 -10.46 16.54
CA SER A 281 15.97 -11.36 15.77
C SER A 281 17.44 -11.04 16.05
N PRO A 282 18.33 -12.05 16.06
CA PRO A 282 18.10 -13.46 15.67
C PRO A 282 17.54 -14.37 16.78
N VAL A 283 17.39 -13.86 18.01
CA VAL A 283 17.08 -14.67 19.21
C VAL A 283 15.69 -15.32 19.15
N GLY A 284 14.76 -14.72 18.39
CA GLY A 284 13.38 -15.19 18.27
C GLY A 284 12.53 -14.89 19.50
N VAL A 285 12.97 -13.99 20.39
CA VAL A 285 12.16 -13.59 21.57
C VAL A 285 10.92 -12.87 21.08
N GLN A 286 9.76 -13.31 21.56
CA GLN A 286 8.47 -12.75 21.19
C GLN A 286 7.72 -12.22 22.43
N ALA A 287 7.21 -11.00 22.32
CA ALA A 287 6.25 -10.44 23.27
C ALA A 287 4.92 -10.20 22.56
N SER A 288 3.80 -10.29 23.29
CA SER A 288 2.48 -9.99 22.75
C SER A 288 1.65 -9.21 23.76
N THR A 289 0.84 -8.29 23.24
CA THR A 289 -0.03 -7.42 24.03
C THR A 289 -1.34 -7.24 23.27
N GLU A 290 -2.46 -7.34 23.97
CA GLU A 290 -3.78 -7.06 23.42
C GLU A 290 -4.27 -5.71 23.96
N PHE A 291 -4.80 -4.87 23.08
CA PHE A 291 -5.30 -3.54 23.44
C PHE A 291 -6.81 -3.60 23.71
N GLU A 292 -7.22 -3.07 24.87
CA GLU A 292 -8.61 -3.17 25.34
C GLU A 292 -9.54 -2.09 24.76
N THR A 293 -9.00 -0.95 24.33
CA THR A 293 -9.80 0.19 23.86
C THR A 293 -9.35 0.66 22.48
N SER A 294 -10.24 1.38 21.78
CA SER A 294 -9.95 1.97 20.48
C SER A 294 -9.38 3.37 20.65
N THR A 295 -8.05 3.48 20.74
CA THR A 295 -7.36 4.76 20.98
C THR A 295 -5.90 4.71 20.50
N ASP A 296 -5.18 5.81 20.74
CA ASP A 296 -3.75 5.89 20.58
C ASP A 296 -3.02 5.30 21.78
N TYR A 297 -2.04 4.45 21.50
CA TYR A 297 -1.19 3.81 22.48
C TYR A 297 0.28 4.12 22.23
N LEU A 298 1.03 4.22 23.32
CA LEU A 298 2.46 3.94 23.31
C LEU A 298 2.66 2.53 23.85
N HIS A 299 3.40 1.70 23.11
CA HIS A 299 3.83 0.38 23.53
C HIS A 299 5.36 0.32 23.53
N TRP A 300 5.97 -0.17 24.61
CA TRP A 300 7.42 -0.10 24.80
C TRP A 300 8.06 -1.46 25.16
N PRO A 301 7.99 -2.46 24.27
CA PRO A 301 8.72 -3.71 24.45
C PRO A 301 10.22 -3.44 24.59
N HIS A 302 10.91 -4.22 25.41
CA HIS A 302 12.35 -4.14 25.57
C HIS A 302 12.98 -5.52 25.67
N ILE A 303 14.28 -5.58 25.39
CA ILE A 303 15.11 -6.77 25.53
C ILE A 303 16.47 -6.38 26.12
N LEU A 304 17.02 -7.21 27.00
CA LEU A 304 18.37 -7.01 27.51
C LEU A 304 19.40 -7.35 26.43
N LEU A 305 20.46 -6.56 26.30
CA LEU A 305 21.52 -6.83 25.31
C LEU A 305 22.21 -8.18 25.55
N ASP A 306 22.24 -8.67 26.79
CA ASP A 306 22.74 -10.01 27.14
C ASP A 306 21.96 -11.17 26.52
N GLN A 307 20.74 -10.90 26.02
CA GLN A 307 19.95 -11.88 25.28
C GLN A 307 20.24 -11.83 23.78
N LEU A 308 20.75 -10.71 23.25
CA LEU A 308 21.04 -10.50 21.84
C LEU A 308 22.47 -10.94 21.50
N GLN A 309 22.67 -11.40 20.25
CA GLN A 309 24.00 -11.66 19.70
C GLN A 309 24.67 -10.33 19.31
N THR A 310 25.99 -10.27 19.40
CA THR A 310 26.77 -9.15 18.83
C THR A 310 26.63 -9.15 17.30
N GLY A 311 26.47 -7.97 16.71
CA GLY A 311 26.26 -7.76 15.28
C GLY A 311 24.84 -7.29 14.93
N ALA A 312 24.42 -7.59 13.71
CA ALA A 312 23.14 -7.16 13.17
C ALA A 312 21.96 -7.84 13.88
N CYS A 313 21.04 -7.02 14.36
CA CYS A 313 19.80 -7.40 15.02
C CYS A 313 18.62 -6.67 14.37
N SER A 314 17.41 -7.13 14.64
CA SER A 314 16.21 -6.42 14.22
C SER A 314 15.05 -6.64 15.18
N ILE A 315 14.12 -5.71 15.15
CA ILE A 315 12.81 -5.84 15.79
C ILE A 315 11.73 -5.77 14.72
N GLU A 316 10.91 -6.81 14.63
CA GLU A 316 9.71 -6.85 13.80
C GLU A 316 8.48 -6.55 14.68
N TYR A 317 7.67 -5.58 14.24
CA TYR A 317 6.45 -5.18 14.89
C TYR A 317 5.24 -5.56 14.04
N ARG A 318 4.33 -6.36 14.61
CA ARG A 318 3.12 -6.84 13.94
C ARG A 318 1.86 -6.43 14.71
N LEU A 319 0.79 -6.16 13.98
CA LEU A 319 -0.57 -5.99 14.53
C LEU A 319 -1.48 -7.00 13.86
N ASN A 320 -2.19 -7.82 14.64
CA ASN A 320 -3.09 -8.87 14.16
C ASN A 320 -2.41 -9.82 13.14
N GLY A 321 -1.13 -10.13 13.36
CA GLY A 321 -0.32 -10.97 12.47
C GLY A 321 0.26 -10.26 11.22
N VAL A 322 -0.16 -9.02 10.92
CA VAL A 322 0.34 -8.22 9.80
C VAL A 322 1.60 -7.46 10.23
N ARG A 323 2.68 -7.55 9.44
CA ARG A 323 3.92 -6.79 9.70
C ARG A 323 3.74 -5.33 9.34
N TRP A 324 4.04 -4.46 10.30
CA TRP A 324 3.95 -3.01 10.15
C TRP A 324 5.31 -2.31 10.05
N SER A 325 6.33 -2.88 10.67
CA SER A 325 7.69 -2.33 10.63
C SER A 325 8.70 -3.38 11.03
N THR A 326 9.85 -3.38 10.33
CA THR A 326 11.08 -3.98 10.81
C THR A 326 12.12 -2.89 10.98
N VAL A 327 12.69 -2.76 12.17
CA VAL A 327 13.78 -1.82 12.45
C VAL A 327 15.06 -2.61 12.70
N GLU A 328 16.08 -2.32 11.89
CA GLU A 328 17.41 -2.93 11.99
C GLU A 328 18.30 -2.09 12.92
N PHE A 329 19.15 -2.76 13.69
CA PHE A 329 20.12 -2.13 14.58
C PHE A 329 21.32 -3.04 14.82
N GLU A 330 22.40 -2.50 15.38
CA GLU A 330 23.63 -3.21 15.69
C GLU A 330 23.87 -3.27 17.20
N VAL A 331 24.25 -4.44 17.70
CA VAL A 331 24.76 -4.62 19.07
C VAL A 331 26.27 -4.77 18.99
N VAL A 332 27.01 -3.91 19.70
CA VAL A 332 28.49 -3.89 19.69
C VAL A 332 29.11 -4.28 21.02
#